data_AF-A0A7V0QK89-F1
#
_entry.id   AF-A0A7V0QK89-F1
#
_cell.length_a   1.000
_cell.length_b   1.000
_cell.length_c   1.000
_cell.angle_alpha   90.00
_cell.angle_beta   90.00
_cell.angle_gamma   90.00
#
_symmetry.space_group_name_H-M   'P 1'
#
loop_
_entity.id
_entity.type
_entity.pdbx_description
1 polymer ?
#
loop_
_entity_poly.entity_id
_entity_poly.type
_entity_poly.pdbx_seq_one_letter_code
_entity_poly.pdbx_strand_id
1 'polypeptide(L)'
;MQIRRKAETPEKTEIRLRLYADELILSIDKTSCIKCDICSIVCPQNAIWVESSPDGIPDICIDPQLCVLCEVCSHFCPVSCIELKWNNTPKKILESQHALADFP
;
A
#
# COMPACT_ATOMS: atom_id res chain seq x y z
N MET A 1 -12.32 -13.29 1.97
CA MET A 1 -13.69 -13.86 2.19
C MET A 1 -14.19 -14.55 0.91
N GLN A 2 -14.49 -15.86 0.95
CA GLN A 2 -15.03 -16.58 -0.22
C GLN A 2 -16.50 -16.22 -0.40
N ILE A 3 -16.82 -15.35 -1.37
CA ILE A 3 -18.21 -15.01 -1.70
C ILE A 3 -18.64 -15.87 -2.88
N ARG A 4 -19.37 -16.95 -2.59
CA ARG A 4 -20.06 -17.77 -3.59
C ARG A 4 -21.51 -17.30 -3.64
N ARG A 5 -21.91 -16.63 -4.71
CA ARG A 5 -23.28 -16.14 -4.90
C ARG A 5 -23.90 -16.81 -6.12
N LYS A 6 -25.11 -17.36 -5.95
CA LYS A 6 -25.98 -17.80 -7.04
C LYS A 6 -27.10 -16.76 -7.21
N ALA A 7 -27.37 -16.36 -8.43
CA ALA A 7 -28.57 -15.61 -8.80
C ALA A 7 -29.30 -16.39 -9.91
N GLU A 8 -30.61 -16.53 -9.78
CA GLU A 8 -31.43 -17.38 -10.65
C GLU A 8 -32.70 -16.61 -11.05
N THR A 9 -32.95 -16.54 -12.35
CA THR A 9 -34.18 -16.02 -12.97
C THR A 9 -34.72 -17.05 -13.96
N PRO A 10 -35.97 -16.93 -14.43
CA PRO A 10 -36.53 -17.83 -15.44
C PRO A 10 -35.71 -17.89 -16.72
N GLU A 11 -35.01 -16.80 -17.09
CA GLU A 11 -34.20 -16.75 -18.31
C GLU A 11 -32.70 -17.00 -18.09
N LYS A 12 -32.16 -16.90 -16.86
CA LYS A 12 -30.71 -16.97 -16.62
C LYS A 12 -30.34 -17.51 -15.23
N THR A 13 -29.30 -18.34 -15.19
CA THR A 13 -28.59 -18.68 -13.96
C THR A 13 -27.18 -18.09 -13.99
N GLU A 14 -26.78 -17.38 -12.92
CA GLU A 14 -25.45 -16.80 -12.77
C GLU A 14 -24.80 -17.30 -11.47
N ILE A 15 -23.58 -17.82 -11.58
CA ILE A 15 -22.73 -18.19 -10.44
C ILE A 15 -21.53 -17.25 -10.40
N ARG A 16 -21.39 -16.52 -9.29
CA ARG A 16 -20.24 -15.66 -9.02
C ARG A 16 -19.38 -16.29 -7.94
N LEU A 17 -18.13 -16.59 -8.29
CA LEU A 17 -17.10 -17.07 -7.40
C LEU A 17 -15.99 -16.01 -7.32
N ARG A 18 -15.62 -15.57 -6.12
CA ARG A 18 -14.38 -14.81 -5.88
C ARG A 18 -13.45 -15.65 -5.03
N LEU A 19 -12.36 -16.15 -5.62
CA LEU A 19 -11.27 -16.84 -4.92
C LEU A 19 -10.17 -15.81 -4.60
N TYR A 20 -9.68 -15.79 -3.35
CA TYR A 20 -8.57 -14.93 -2.90
C TYR A 20 -8.81 -13.41 -3.10
N ALA A 21 -9.95 -12.92 -2.64
CA ALA A 21 -10.41 -11.54 -2.86
C ALA A 21 -9.84 -10.51 -1.88
N ASP A 22 -8.60 -10.71 -1.41
CA ASP A 22 -7.91 -9.72 -0.60
C ASP A 22 -7.09 -8.84 -1.54
N GLU A 23 -7.49 -7.58 -1.63
CA GLU A 23 -6.81 -6.57 -2.43
C GLU A 23 -5.98 -5.69 -1.50
N LEU A 24 -4.68 -5.59 -1.78
CA LEU A 24 -3.80 -4.65 -1.11
C LEU A 24 -3.36 -3.58 -2.11
N ILE A 25 -3.54 -2.32 -1.73
CA ILE A 25 -3.20 -1.16 -2.58
C ILE A 25 -2.22 -0.30 -1.80
N LEU A 26 -1.12 0.08 -2.44
CA LEU A 26 -0.22 1.13 -1.97
C LEU A 26 -0.33 2.30 -2.94
N SER A 27 -0.61 3.49 -2.42
CA SER A 27 -0.69 4.73 -3.19
C SER A 27 0.24 5.77 -2.61
N ILE A 28 0.97 6.48 -3.47
CA ILE A 28 1.85 7.58 -3.10
C ILE A 28 1.35 8.86 -3.77
N ASP A 29 1.00 9.87 -2.98
CA ASP A 29 0.75 11.21 -3.48
C ASP A 29 2.08 11.91 -3.79
N LYS A 30 2.45 11.90 -5.07
CA LYS A 30 3.69 12.52 -5.56
C LYS A 30 3.72 14.05 -5.41
N THR A 31 2.56 14.70 -5.24
CA THR A 31 2.46 16.16 -5.05
C THR A 31 2.81 16.55 -3.62
N SER A 32 2.31 15.80 -2.63
CA SER A 32 2.65 16.00 -1.22
C SER A 32 4.02 15.43 -0.84
N CYS A 33 4.55 14.46 -1.60
CA CYS A 33 5.86 13.88 -1.34
C CYS A 33 6.98 14.93 -1.41
N ILE A 34 7.72 15.11 -0.32
CA ILE A 34 8.86 16.04 -0.21
C ILE A 34 10.21 15.39 -0.52
N LYS A 35 10.23 14.11 -0.95
CA LYS A 35 11.44 13.37 -1.33
C LYS A 35 12.54 13.35 -0.24
N CYS A 36 12.13 13.24 1.02
CA CYS A 36 13.04 13.22 2.18
C CYS A 36 13.78 11.89 2.41
N ASP A 37 13.50 10.87 1.60
CA ASP A 37 14.14 9.54 1.60
C ASP A 37 13.96 8.68 2.88
N ILE A 38 13.20 9.15 3.89
CA ILE A 38 12.90 8.37 5.11
C ILE A 38 12.30 7.01 4.77
N CYS A 39 11.39 6.95 3.79
CA CYS A 39 10.76 5.70 3.36
C CYS A 39 11.75 4.66 2.86
N SER A 40 12.85 5.09 2.24
CA SER A 40 13.95 4.23 1.78
C SER A 40 14.71 3.66 2.98
N ILE A 41 15.09 4.53 3.93
CA ILE A 41 15.84 4.16 5.14
C ILE A 41 15.09 3.12 5.97
N VAL A 42 13.77 3.27 6.12
CA VAL A 42 12.98 2.37 6.98
C VAL A 42 12.48 1.11 6.27
N CYS A 43 12.68 0.98 4.95
CA CYS A 43 12.15 -0.16 4.22
C CYS A 43 12.99 -1.42 4.47
N PRO A 44 12.46 -2.45 5.15
CA PRO A 44 13.24 -3.65 5.47
C PRO A 44 13.58 -4.52 4.26
N GLN A 45 12.96 -4.25 3.10
CA GLN A 45 13.19 -4.99 1.85
C GLN A 45 13.97 -4.16 0.82
N ASN A 46 14.39 -2.93 1.16
CA ASN A 46 14.99 -1.99 0.21
C ASN A 46 14.16 -1.82 -1.07
N ALA A 47 12.83 -1.87 -0.94
CA ALA A 47 11.91 -1.90 -2.06
C ALA A 47 11.54 -0.50 -2.57
N ILE A 48 11.87 0.57 -1.85
CA ILE A 48 11.49 1.96 -2.18
C ILE A 48 12.73 2.84 -2.06
N TRP A 49 12.91 3.78 -2.98
CA TRP A 49 14.04 4.71 -2.98
C TRP A 49 13.65 6.04 -3.63
N VAL A 50 14.41 7.09 -3.33
CA VAL A 50 14.35 8.36 -4.08
C VAL A 50 15.47 8.35 -5.12
N GLU A 51 15.11 8.44 -6.40
CA GLU A 51 16.05 8.51 -7.52
C GLU A 51 16.16 9.94 -8.04
N SER A 52 17.36 10.35 -8.44
CA SER A 52 17.56 11.61 -9.14
C SER A 52 17.22 11.44 -10.62
N SER A 53 16.23 12.18 -11.12
CA SER A 53 15.95 12.24 -12.56
C SER A 53 17.09 12.96 -13.31
N PRO A 54 17.34 12.65 -14.59
CA PRO A 54 18.22 13.44 -15.47
C PRO A 54 17.86 14.93 -15.52
N ASP A 55 16.59 15.27 -15.30
CA ASP A 55 16.09 16.64 -15.26
C ASP A 55 16.38 17.36 -13.92
N GLY A 56 17.08 16.69 -12.99
CA GLY A 56 17.44 17.21 -11.68
C GLY A 56 16.31 17.17 -10.64
N ILE A 57 15.12 16.67 -11.01
CA ILE A 57 13.98 16.55 -10.10
C ILE A 57 13.96 15.15 -9.51
N PRO A 58 14.15 14.98 -8.19
CA PRO A 58 14.08 13.66 -7.57
C PRO A 58 12.64 13.12 -7.60
N ASP A 59 12.50 11.82 -7.86
CA ASP A 59 11.23 11.10 -7.81
C ASP A 59 11.34 9.87 -6.90
N ILE A 60 10.19 9.45 -6.38
CA ILE A 60 10.07 8.28 -5.52
C ILE A 60 9.71 7.06 -6.37
N CYS A 61 10.51 6.00 -6.23
CA CYS A 61 10.41 4.76 -6.98
C CYS A 61 10.17 3.59 -6.03
N ILE A 62 9.40 2.59 -6.47
CA ILE A 62 9.11 1.38 -5.69
C ILE A 62 9.20 0.14 -6.59
N ASP A 63 9.89 -0.89 -6.13
CA ASP A 63 9.93 -2.20 -6.77
C ASP A 63 8.78 -3.07 -6.24
N PRO A 64 7.76 -3.37 -7.07
CA PRO A 64 6.62 -4.18 -6.64
C PRO A 64 6.98 -5.65 -6.39
N GLN A 65 8.15 -6.13 -6.81
CA GLN A 65 8.62 -7.50 -6.54
C GLN A 65 9.25 -7.63 -5.15
N LEU A 66 9.81 -6.55 -4.62
CA LEU A 66 10.40 -6.51 -3.28
C LEU A 66 9.43 -5.96 -2.22
N CYS A 67 8.45 -5.14 -2.63
CA CYS A 67 7.49 -4.55 -1.71
C CYS A 67 6.51 -5.61 -1.17
N VAL A 68 6.64 -5.93 0.12
CA VAL A 68 5.74 -6.85 0.83
C VAL A 68 4.55 -6.15 1.50
N LEU A 69 4.30 -4.87 1.18
CA LEU A 69 3.16 -4.09 1.67
C LEU A 69 3.05 -4.06 3.21
N CYS A 70 4.19 -3.94 3.92
CA CYS A 70 4.29 -4.01 5.37
C CYS A 70 3.91 -2.74 6.14
N GLU A 71 3.53 -1.65 5.46
CA GLU A 71 3.11 -0.35 6.05
C GLU A 71 4.19 0.49 6.73
N VAL A 72 5.42 -0.01 6.92
CA VAL A 72 6.50 0.74 7.61
C VAL A 72 6.76 2.10 6.96
N CYS A 73 6.86 2.16 5.63
CA CYS A 73 7.08 3.43 4.92
C CYS A 73 5.91 4.42 5.06
N SER A 74 4.68 3.93 5.19
CA SER A 74 3.49 4.75 5.41
C SER A 74 3.50 5.38 6.80
N HIS A 75 3.86 4.59 7.81
CA HIS A 75 3.95 5.06 9.20
C HIS A 75 5.01 6.16 9.39
N PHE A 76 6.19 5.98 8.80
CA PHE A 76 7.30 6.94 8.96
C PHE A 76 7.26 8.11 7.99
N CYS A 77 6.27 8.21 7.10
CA CYS A 77 6.18 9.32 6.16
C CYS A 77 5.77 10.61 6.92
N PRO A 78 6.63 11.64 7.01
CA PRO A 78 6.36 12.82 7.84
C PRO A 78 5.25 13.72 7.27
N VAL A 79 4.91 13.54 5.99
CA VAL A 79 3.86 14.28 5.27
C VAL A 79 2.67 13.38 4.92
N SER A 80 2.63 12.15 5.45
CA SER A 80 1.54 11.18 5.25
C SER A 80 1.16 10.96 3.78
N CYS A 81 2.12 11.03 2.85
CA CYS A 81 1.86 10.91 1.41
C CYS A 81 1.80 9.46 0.91
N ILE A 82 2.07 8.47 1.76
CA ILE A 82 2.03 7.04 1.43
C ILE A 82 0.87 6.40 2.19
N GLU A 83 -0.07 5.79 1.48
CA GLU A 83 -1.26 5.14 2.05
C GLU A 83 -1.29 3.67 1.61
N LEU A 84 -1.61 2.76 2.54
CA LEU A 84 -1.92 1.36 2.23
C LEU A 84 -3.39 1.05 2.55
N LYS A 85 -4.03 0.25 1.69
CA LYS A 85 -5.40 -0.23 1.87
C LYS A 85 -5.46 -1.74 1.77
N TRP A 86 -6.29 -2.37 2.59
CA TRP A 86 -6.73 -3.76 2.48
C TRP A 86 -8.23 -3.78 2.21
N ASN A 87 -8.67 -4.31 1.07
CA ASN A 87 -10.08 -4.35 0.67
C ASN A 87 -10.78 -2.97 0.79
N ASN A 88 -10.12 -1.92 0.29
CA ASN A 88 -10.54 -0.50 0.40
C ASN A 88 -10.62 0.08 1.83
N THR A 89 -10.12 -0.63 2.84
CA THR A 89 -10.00 -0.10 4.21
C THR A 89 -8.55 0.28 4.50
N PRO A 90 -8.25 1.37 5.24
CA PRO A 90 -6.89 1.71 5.59
C PRO A 90 -6.17 0.57 6.31
N LYS A 91 -5.01 0.19 5.79
CA LYS A 91 -4.11 -0.80 6.40
C LYS A 91 -3.19 -0.02 7.35
N LYS A 92 -3.44 -0.13 8.66
CA LYS A 92 -2.70 0.51 9.75
C LYS A 92 -2.37 -0.48 10.86
N ILE A 93 -1.94 -1.69 10.51
CA ILE A 93 -1.75 -2.78 11.48
C ILE A 93 -0.68 -2.39 12.52
N LEU A 94 0.45 -1.88 12.06
CA LEU A 94 1.58 -1.50 12.92
C LEU A 94 1.21 -0.42 13.95
N GLU A 95 0.44 0.58 13.53
CA GLU A 95 -0.09 1.63 14.40
C GLU A 95 -1.12 1.05 15.39
N SER A 96 -2.08 0.26 14.90
CA SER A 96 -3.16 -0.29 15.73
C SER A 96 -2.68 -1.27 16.81
N GLN A 97 -1.54 -1.93 16.58
CA GLN A 97 -0.99 -2.92 17.50
C GLN A 97 0.11 -2.35 18.41
N HIS A 98 0.41 -1.04 18.34
CA HIS A 98 1.56 -0.43 19.02
C HIS A 98 2.86 -1.20 18.74
N ALA A 99 2.99 -1.73 17.52
CA ALA A 99 4.10 -2.57 17.11
C ALA A 99 5.34 -1.76 16.67
N LEU A 100 5.19 -0.44 16.59
CA LEU A 100 6.26 0.52 16.38
C LEU A 100 6.34 1.43 17.60
N ALA A 101 7.55 1.86 17.95
CA ALA A 101 7.76 2.79 19.05
C ALA A 101 7.02 4.10 18.77
N ASP A 102 6.35 4.63 19.79
CA ASP A 102 5.79 5.98 19.73
C ASP A 102 6.94 6.95 19.50
N PHE A 103 6.85 7.72 18.40
CA PHE A 103 7.78 8.81 18.16
C PHE A 103 7.28 10.04 18.95
N PRO A 104 8.16 10.74 19.70
CA PRO A 104 7.79 11.93 20.45
C PRO A 104 7.46 13.15 19.56
#